data_AF-A0A1G3ZAA0-F1
#
_entry.id   AF-A0A1G3ZAA0-F1
#
_cell.length_a   1.000
_cell.length_b   1.000
_cell.length_c   1.000
_cell.angle_alpha   90.00
_cell.angle_beta   90.00
_cell.angle_gamma   90.00
#
_symmetry.space_group_name_H-M   'P 1'
#
loop_
_entity.id
_entity.type
_entity.pdbx_description
1 polymer ?
#
loop_
_entity_poly.entity_id
_entity_poly.type
_entity_poly.pdbx_seq_one_letter_code
_entity_poly.pdbx_strand_id
1 'polypeptide(L)'
;MKIEKKTYLGYDFAEKKLKIFSSAITAFLWKARKLFFSREKKGFRTFSSSTYVHDRARGRWPTHSQCNLKHFSGFSLVELLAVIAIMGILTSILVPMVGHGIKSANRATAASNLRQIALAYASCVNNGNIRDLNASKTANEWASRLADKSGLNDPTLYILKDDYLVTQHLSDPPPSIGSRGEGSWTMNEAFANFPLSFTIISNLEPLAPSVSTPIAYTRGLNPETGKWNASNGENGGVYGTDGGLIVFLDGHVEFFNNLIDGPKKLLKYGTNQSTSDIREAVNPGAKALNPSKTLWTR
;
A
#
# COMPACT_ATOMS: atom_id res chain seq x y z
N MET A 1 9.05 16.71 38.62
CA MET A 1 8.99 15.52 37.74
C MET A 1 8.69 16.02 36.33
N LYS A 2 9.53 15.61 35.37
CA LYS A 2 9.85 16.29 34.11
C LYS A 2 8.66 16.26 33.13
N ILE A 3 8.24 17.43 32.66
CA ILE A 3 7.23 17.61 31.62
C ILE A 3 7.91 17.33 30.27
N GLU A 4 7.68 16.17 29.66
CA GLU A 4 8.12 15.92 28.29
C GLU A 4 7.04 16.36 27.29
N LYS A 5 7.35 17.45 26.57
CA LYS A 5 6.67 17.84 25.34
C LYS A 5 7.03 16.84 24.23
N LYS A 6 6.03 16.16 23.65
CA LYS A 6 6.18 15.53 22.32
C LYS A 6 5.02 15.92 21.42
N THR A 7 5.23 17.04 20.74
CA THR A 7 4.47 17.47 19.58
C THR A 7 5.30 17.14 18.33
N TYR A 8 4.61 16.81 17.22
CA TYR A 8 5.09 16.82 15.82
C TYR A 8 5.69 15.52 15.23
N LEU A 9 4.84 14.52 14.91
CA LEU A 9 5.18 13.43 13.98
C LEU A 9 4.83 13.73 12.50
N GLY A 10 4.12 14.83 12.22
CA GLY A 10 3.78 15.24 10.84
C GLY A 10 4.92 15.99 10.11
N TYR A 11 5.79 16.67 10.85
CA TYR A 11 6.90 17.45 10.27
C TYR A 11 8.16 16.60 9.98
N ASP A 12 8.33 15.46 10.65
CA ASP A 12 9.50 14.57 10.47
C ASP A 12 9.50 13.86 9.10
N PHE A 13 8.33 13.57 8.53
CA PHE A 13 8.27 12.92 7.20
C PHE A 13 8.63 13.88 6.06
N ALA A 14 8.20 15.14 6.16
CA ALA A 14 8.59 16.18 5.21
C ALA A 14 10.08 16.52 5.34
N GLU A 15 10.60 16.65 6.57
CA GLU A 15 12.04 16.84 6.81
C GLU A 15 12.88 15.66 6.34
N LYS A 16 12.46 14.41 6.56
CA LYS A 16 13.18 13.23 6.08
C LYS A 16 13.18 13.16 4.56
N LYS A 17 12.07 13.49 3.90
CA LYS A 17 12.04 13.58 2.43
C LYS A 17 12.93 14.70 1.90
N LEU A 18 12.95 15.86 2.55
CA LEU A 18 13.85 16.97 2.22
C LEU A 18 15.33 16.64 2.47
N LYS A 19 15.66 15.92 3.55
CA LYS A 19 17.03 15.45 3.85
C LYS A 19 17.51 14.41 2.85
N ILE A 20 16.66 13.44 2.49
CA ILE A 20 16.98 12.44 1.46
C ILE A 20 17.15 13.11 0.08
N PHE A 21 16.28 14.05 -0.29
CA PHE A 21 16.42 14.81 -1.53
C PHE A 21 17.71 15.66 -1.53
N SER A 22 18.00 16.35 -0.43
CA SER A 22 19.22 17.16 -0.29
C SER A 22 20.49 16.31 -0.36
N SER A 23 20.53 15.16 0.32
CA SER A 23 21.64 14.21 0.26
C SER A 23 21.81 13.57 -1.11
N ALA A 24 20.71 13.24 -1.79
CA ALA A 24 20.76 12.69 -3.15
C ALA A 24 21.25 13.72 -4.16
N ILE A 25 20.79 14.98 -4.06
CA ILE A 25 21.24 16.08 -4.90
C ILE A 25 22.71 16.38 -4.64
N THR A 26 23.14 16.48 -3.39
CA THR A 26 24.55 16.73 -3.06
C THR A 26 25.47 15.58 -3.47
N ALA A 27 25.05 14.31 -3.33
CA ALA A 27 25.82 13.16 -3.80
C ALA A 27 25.90 13.11 -5.33
N PHE A 28 24.80 13.42 -6.03
CA PHE A 28 24.76 13.50 -7.49
C PHE A 28 25.64 14.64 -8.00
N LEU A 29 25.53 15.83 -7.42
CA LEU A 29 26.37 16.98 -7.75
C LEU A 29 27.85 16.70 -7.46
N TRP A 30 28.18 16.01 -6.36
CA TRP A 30 29.55 15.62 -6.06
C TRP A 30 30.09 14.59 -7.06
N LYS A 31 29.27 13.60 -7.46
CA LYS A 31 29.67 12.57 -8.44
C LYS A 31 29.79 13.14 -9.85
N ALA A 32 28.86 14.02 -10.25
CA ALA A 32 28.91 14.75 -11.51
C ALA A 32 30.13 15.69 -11.55
N ARG A 33 30.41 16.44 -10.47
CA ARG A 33 31.63 17.25 -10.33
C ARG A 33 32.89 16.40 -10.43
N LYS A 34 32.93 15.23 -9.79
CA LYS A 34 34.08 14.31 -9.81
C LYS A 34 34.33 13.73 -11.21
N LEU A 35 33.28 13.40 -11.95
CA LEU A 35 33.38 12.91 -13.33
C LEU A 35 33.78 14.02 -14.31
N PHE A 36 33.30 15.25 -14.10
CA PHE A 36 33.59 16.39 -14.97
C PHE A 36 35.02 16.92 -14.78
N PHE A 37 35.53 16.98 -13.54
CA PHE A 37 36.90 17.43 -13.24
C PHE A 37 37.99 16.38 -13.46
N SER A 38 37.64 15.11 -13.72
CA SER A 38 38.60 14.03 -13.94
C SER A 38 38.98 13.85 -15.43
N ARG A 39 38.69 14.82 -16.30
CA ARG A 39 39.10 14.82 -17.72
C ARG A 39 40.17 15.85 -18.11
N GLU A 40 40.68 16.67 -17.18
CA GLU A 40 41.58 17.78 -17.53
C GLU A 40 43.10 17.49 -17.37
N LYS A 41 43.51 16.23 -17.12
CA LYS A 41 44.94 15.87 -16.98
C LYS A 41 45.35 14.61 -17.75
N LYS A 42 45.03 14.52 -19.03
CA LYS A 42 45.82 13.69 -19.95
C LYS A 42 46.35 14.55 -21.08
N GLY A 43 47.57 15.04 -20.86
CA GLY A 43 48.34 15.78 -21.84
C GLY A 43 48.38 15.03 -23.16
N PHE A 44 48.05 15.78 -24.21
CA PHE A 44 48.22 15.39 -25.59
C PHE A 44 49.74 15.22 -25.84
N ARG A 45 50.23 13.97 -25.82
CA ARG A 45 51.60 13.66 -26.24
C ARG A 45 51.63 13.66 -27.76
N THR A 46 52.47 14.53 -28.31
CA THR A 46 52.85 14.54 -29.72
C THR A 46 53.43 13.17 -30.09
N PHE A 47 52.83 12.54 -31.09
CA PHE A 47 53.26 11.24 -31.60
C PHE A 47 54.40 11.50 -32.59
N SER A 48 55.64 11.33 -32.12
CA SER A 48 56.84 11.35 -32.97
C SER A 48 56.85 10.10 -33.85
N SER A 49 56.92 10.31 -35.15
CA SER A 49 57.11 9.29 -36.17
C SER A 49 58.32 8.41 -35.85
N SER A 50 58.11 7.10 -35.79
CA SER A 50 59.19 6.11 -35.85
C SER A 50 59.00 5.26 -37.11
N THR A 51 59.96 5.43 -38.00
CA THR A 51 60.15 4.79 -39.28
C THR A 51 60.34 3.29 -39.11
N TYR A 52 59.48 2.49 -39.76
CA TYR A 52 59.85 1.13 -40.15
C TYR A 52 59.63 0.97 -41.65
N VAL A 53 60.75 0.92 -42.35
CA VAL A 53 60.88 0.46 -43.72
C VAL A 53 60.81 -1.06 -43.70
N HIS A 54 59.91 -1.64 -44.49
CA HIS A 54 60.24 -2.78 -45.35
C HIS A 54 59.37 -2.78 -46.60
N ASP A 55 60.06 -3.05 -47.70
CA ASP A 55 59.75 -2.84 -49.10
C ASP A 55 59.29 -4.14 -49.79
N ARG A 56 58.46 -3.99 -50.84
CA ARG A 56 58.11 -4.92 -51.95
C ARG A 56 57.35 -6.24 -51.61
N ALA A 57 56.33 -6.70 -52.35
CA ALA A 57 55.69 -6.26 -53.59
C ALA A 57 54.36 -7.02 -53.83
N ARG A 58 53.51 -6.43 -54.70
CA ARG A 58 52.43 -7.02 -55.53
C ARG A 58 51.08 -7.38 -54.87
N GLY A 59 50.06 -6.62 -55.30
CA GLY A 59 48.65 -6.96 -55.07
C GLY A 59 47.72 -5.76 -55.22
N ARG A 60 47.56 -5.29 -56.46
CA ARG A 60 46.69 -4.19 -56.88
C ARG A 60 45.23 -4.43 -56.47
N TRP A 61 44.65 -3.50 -55.70
CA TRP A 61 43.20 -3.28 -55.63
C TRP A 61 42.92 -1.80 -55.95
N PRO A 62 42.14 -1.49 -57.01
CA PRO A 62 41.82 -0.11 -57.33
C PRO A 62 40.72 0.44 -56.42
N THR A 63 41.04 1.59 -55.83
CA THR A 63 40.21 2.80 -55.68
C THR A 63 38.73 2.67 -55.30
N HIS A 64 38.48 3.06 -54.03
CA HIS A 64 37.47 4.02 -53.58
C HIS A 64 36.08 3.99 -54.26
N SER A 65 35.17 3.22 -53.66
CA SER A 65 33.80 3.72 -53.48
C SER A 65 33.77 4.49 -52.16
N GLN A 66 33.69 5.82 -52.24
CA GLN A 66 33.47 6.65 -51.07
C GLN A 66 32.08 6.35 -50.53
N CYS A 67 32.00 5.43 -49.56
CA CYS A 67 30.85 5.36 -48.67
C CYS A 67 30.84 6.68 -47.91
N ASN A 68 29.99 7.61 -48.33
CA ASN A 68 29.71 8.85 -47.62
C ASN A 68 29.01 8.48 -46.31
N LEU A 69 29.78 7.98 -45.34
CA LEU A 69 29.38 7.83 -43.95
C LEU A 69 29.17 9.26 -43.47
N LYS A 70 27.94 9.75 -43.65
CA LYS A 70 27.47 10.99 -43.02
C LYS A 70 27.90 10.91 -41.57
N HIS A 71 28.86 11.77 -41.23
CA HIS A 71 29.33 11.93 -39.87
C HIS A 71 28.11 12.28 -39.03
N PHE A 72 27.60 11.33 -38.25
CA PHE A 72 26.58 11.64 -37.26
C PHE A 72 27.22 12.62 -36.30
N SER A 73 26.73 13.87 -36.31
CA SER A 73 27.12 14.89 -35.35
C SER A 73 26.91 14.33 -33.94
N GLY A 74 28.01 14.16 -33.19
CA GLY A 74 27.93 13.76 -31.79
C GLY A 74 27.19 14.80 -30.97
N PHE A 75 26.38 14.34 -30.02
CA PHE A 75 25.58 15.18 -29.13
C PHE A 75 26.49 16.19 -28.42
N SER A 76 26.15 17.48 -28.48
CA SER A 76 26.94 18.50 -27.78
C SER A 76 26.70 18.41 -26.27
N LEU A 77 27.72 18.80 -25.49
CA LEU A 77 27.64 18.83 -24.04
C LEU A 77 26.55 19.78 -23.54
N VAL A 78 26.31 20.87 -24.29
CA VAL A 78 25.29 21.87 -23.99
C VAL A 78 23.88 21.31 -24.21
N GLU A 79 23.65 20.57 -25.30
CA GLU A 79 22.35 19.92 -25.55
C GLU A 79 22.01 18.92 -24.44
N LEU A 80 22.99 18.13 -23.98
CA LEU A 80 22.77 17.18 -22.89
C LEU A 80 22.47 17.91 -21.56
N LEU A 81 23.17 19.02 -21.29
CA LEU A 81 22.98 19.83 -20.07
C LEU A 81 21.57 20.46 -20.03
N ALA A 82 21.10 20.98 -21.16
CA ALA A 82 19.76 21.57 -21.27
C ALA A 82 18.67 20.52 -21.02
N VAL A 83 18.82 19.30 -21.55
CA VAL A 83 17.84 18.22 -21.38
C VAL A 83 17.71 17.82 -19.91
N ILE A 84 18.83 17.61 -19.20
CA ILE A 84 18.77 17.25 -17.77
C ILE A 84 18.21 18.41 -16.92
N ALA A 85 18.47 19.66 -17.30
CA ALA A 85 17.91 20.83 -16.63
C ALA A 85 16.38 20.86 -16.77
N ILE A 86 15.87 20.65 -17.98
CA ILE A 86 14.42 20.60 -18.24
C ILE A 86 13.78 19.40 -17.53
N MET A 87 14.39 18.21 -17.61
CA MET A 87 13.90 17.02 -16.91
C MET A 87 13.88 17.22 -15.37
N GLY A 88 14.88 17.92 -14.82
CA GLY A 88 14.91 18.28 -13.40
C GLY A 88 13.77 19.21 -12.99
N ILE A 89 13.47 20.23 -13.79
CA ILE A 89 12.36 21.15 -13.55
C ILE A 89 11.02 20.40 -13.59
N LEU A 90 10.79 19.60 -14.63
CA LEU A 90 9.55 18.83 -14.79
C LEU A 90 9.35 17.84 -13.64
N THR A 91 10.39 17.06 -13.30
CA THR A 91 10.30 16.08 -12.21
C THR A 91 10.11 16.73 -10.85
N SER A 92 10.69 17.91 -10.59
CA SER A 92 10.51 18.63 -9.33
C SER A 92 9.05 19.00 -9.04
N ILE A 93 8.27 19.29 -10.08
CA ILE A 93 6.84 19.61 -9.97
C ILE A 93 5.98 18.34 -9.87
N LEU A 94 6.37 17.28 -10.57
CA LEU A 94 5.59 16.03 -10.65
C LEU A 94 5.67 15.17 -9.38
N VAL A 95 6.85 15.05 -8.76
CA VAL A 95 7.07 14.16 -7.61
C VAL A 95 6.10 14.39 -6.42
N PRO A 96 5.81 15.62 -5.96
CA PRO A 96 4.88 15.81 -4.83
C PRO A 96 3.43 15.43 -5.15
N MET A 97 3.00 15.56 -6.41
CA MET A 97 1.61 15.31 -6.81
C MET A 97 1.27 13.81 -6.83
N VAL A 98 2.23 12.95 -7.18
CA VAL A 98 2.05 11.50 -7.28
C VAL A 98 1.65 10.85 -5.95
N GLY A 99 2.07 11.42 -4.82
CA GLY A 99 1.79 10.85 -3.49
C GLY A 99 0.30 10.76 -3.14
N HIS A 100 -0.51 11.75 -3.54
CA HIS A 100 -1.95 11.72 -3.31
C HIS A 100 -2.66 10.70 -4.20
N GLY A 101 -2.22 10.58 -5.45
CA GLY A 101 -2.75 9.61 -6.41
C GLY A 101 -2.53 8.17 -5.94
N ILE A 102 -1.35 7.84 -5.42
CA ILE A 102 -1.06 6.50 -4.89
C ILE A 102 -1.93 6.18 -3.68
N LYS A 103 -2.08 7.11 -2.72
CA LYS A 103 -2.96 6.91 -1.56
C LYS A 103 -4.42 6.65 -1.98
N SER A 104 -4.91 7.40 -2.97
CA SER A 104 -6.24 7.20 -3.53
C SER A 104 -6.38 5.84 -4.21
N ALA A 105 -5.40 5.44 -5.03
CA ALA A 105 -5.37 4.14 -5.68
C ALA A 105 -5.35 2.98 -4.65
N ASN A 106 -4.54 3.09 -3.60
CA ASN A 106 -4.48 2.09 -2.53
C ASN A 106 -5.83 1.97 -1.79
N ARG A 107 -6.51 3.10 -1.54
CA ARG A 107 -7.88 3.09 -0.96
C ARG A 107 -8.90 2.46 -1.91
N ALA A 108 -8.79 2.71 -3.22
CA ALA A 108 -9.66 2.10 -4.21
C ALA A 108 -9.49 0.58 -4.27
N THR A 109 -8.24 0.09 -4.23
CA THR A 109 -7.92 -1.34 -4.13
C THR A 109 -8.47 -1.94 -2.84
N ALA A 110 -8.24 -1.28 -1.70
CA ALA A 110 -8.77 -1.73 -0.41
C ALA A 110 -10.31 -1.82 -0.40
N ALA A 111 -10.98 -0.83 -1.01
CA ALA A 111 -12.43 -0.86 -1.17
C ALA A 111 -12.88 -2.01 -2.06
N SER A 112 -12.18 -2.31 -3.15
CA SER A 112 -12.46 -3.48 -4.00
C SER A 112 -12.31 -4.80 -3.23
N ASN A 113 -11.25 -4.94 -2.44
CA ASN A 113 -11.03 -6.13 -1.62
C ASN A 113 -12.14 -6.33 -0.59
N LEU A 114 -12.56 -5.26 0.09
CA LEU A 114 -13.69 -5.30 1.03
C LEU A 114 -15.01 -5.68 0.34
N ARG A 115 -15.26 -5.20 -0.88
CA ARG A 115 -16.44 -5.63 -1.67
C ARG A 115 -16.42 -7.13 -1.95
N GLN A 116 -15.26 -7.68 -2.32
CA GLN A 116 -15.12 -9.13 -2.55
C GLN A 116 -15.43 -9.94 -1.27
N ILE A 117 -14.97 -9.46 -0.11
CA ILE A 117 -15.29 -10.07 1.19
C ILE A 117 -16.80 -10.00 1.46
N ALA A 118 -17.45 -8.87 1.20
CA ALA A 118 -18.89 -8.74 1.41
C ALA A 118 -19.72 -9.64 0.48
N LEU A 119 -19.32 -9.78 -0.78
CA LEU A 119 -19.96 -10.70 -1.72
C LEU A 119 -19.82 -12.16 -1.27
N ALA A 120 -18.62 -12.55 -0.81
CA ALA A 120 -18.39 -13.88 -0.25
C ALA A 120 -19.22 -14.11 1.03
N TYR A 121 -19.33 -13.09 1.90
CA TYR A 121 -20.19 -13.13 3.07
C TYR A 121 -21.67 -13.33 2.69
N ALA A 122 -22.18 -12.53 1.76
CA ALA A 122 -23.56 -12.65 1.27
C ALA A 122 -23.84 -14.04 0.69
N SER A 123 -22.91 -14.60 -0.09
CA SER A 123 -23.00 -15.97 -0.60
C SER A 123 -23.10 -17.00 0.54
N CYS A 124 -22.28 -16.86 1.58
CA CYS A 124 -22.34 -17.72 2.77
C CYS A 124 -23.68 -17.62 3.51
N VAL A 125 -24.22 -16.41 3.68
CA VAL A 125 -25.52 -16.20 4.32
C VAL A 125 -26.64 -16.83 3.51
N ASN A 126 -26.66 -16.62 2.19
CA ASN A 126 -27.64 -17.21 1.28
C ASN A 126 -27.61 -18.75 1.29
N ASN A 127 -26.42 -19.33 1.48
CA ASN A 127 -26.24 -20.78 1.59
C ASN A 127 -26.56 -21.33 3.00
N GLY A 128 -26.98 -20.49 3.95
CA GLY A 128 -27.32 -20.91 5.32
C GLY A 128 -26.12 -21.12 6.26
N ASN A 129 -24.90 -20.77 5.83
CA ASN A 129 -23.67 -21.02 6.56
C ASN A 129 -23.30 -19.90 7.57
N ILE A 130 -24.21 -18.95 7.84
CA ILE A 130 -23.95 -17.83 8.75
C ILE A 130 -23.61 -18.27 10.18
N ARG A 131 -24.15 -19.41 10.62
CA ARG A 131 -23.90 -19.98 11.96
C ARG A 131 -22.43 -20.35 12.15
N ASP A 132 -21.78 -20.85 11.10
CA ASP A 132 -20.36 -21.18 11.14
C ASP A 132 -19.53 -19.90 11.31
N LEU A 133 -19.86 -18.85 10.54
CA LEU A 133 -19.17 -17.55 10.64
C LEU A 133 -19.34 -16.91 12.02
N ASN A 134 -20.54 -17.01 12.59
CA ASN A 134 -20.86 -16.46 13.92
C ASN A 134 -20.15 -17.20 15.06
N ALA A 135 -19.65 -18.41 14.83
CA ALA A 135 -18.89 -19.18 15.82
C ALA A 135 -17.41 -18.75 15.94
N SER A 136 -16.91 -17.86 15.07
CA SER A 136 -15.51 -17.41 15.07
C SER A 136 -15.16 -16.55 16.28
N LYS A 137 -13.96 -16.76 16.83
CA LYS A 137 -13.41 -16.01 17.98
C LYS A 137 -12.41 -14.94 17.55
N THR A 138 -11.76 -15.12 16.40
CA THR A 138 -10.81 -14.17 15.82
C THR A 138 -11.17 -13.83 14.38
N ALA A 139 -10.60 -12.73 13.88
CA ALA A 139 -10.78 -12.32 12.48
C ALA A 139 -10.21 -13.37 11.50
N ASN A 140 -9.08 -14.01 11.84
CA ASN A 140 -8.44 -15.03 11.01
C ASN A 140 -9.29 -16.30 10.95
N GLU A 141 -9.89 -16.72 12.08
CA GLU A 141 -10.86 -17.82 12.09
C GLU A 141 -12.09 -17.49 11.24
N TRP A 142 -12.62 -16.27 11.34
CA TRP A 142 -13.74 -15.83 10.50
C TRP A 142 -13.38 -15.87 9.01
N ALA A 143 -12.22 -15.33 8.62
CA ALA A 143 -11.75 -15.37 7.24
C ALA A 143 -11.54 -16.81 6.74
N SER A 144 -11.04 -17.70 7.60
CA SER A 144 -10.86 -19.13 7.30
C SER A 144 -12.18 -19.86 7.09
N ARG A 145 -13.19 -19.61 7.93
CA ARG A 145 -14.53 -20.16 7.72
C ARG A 145 -15.19 -19.59 6.47
N LEU A 146 -14.99 -18.30 6.18
CA LEU A 146 -15.47 -17.70 4.95
C LEU A 146 -14.81 -18.36 3.73
N ALA A 147 -13.50 -18.61 3.77
CA ALA A 147 -12.77 -19.30 2.71
C ALA A 147 -13.31 -20.72 2.47
N ASP A 148 -13.58 -21.50 3.54
CA ASP A 148 -14.17 -22.84 3.43
C ASP A 148 -15.56 -22.83 2.76
N LYS A 149 -16.40 -21.86 3.14
CA LYS A 149 -17.81 -21.83 2.73
C LYS A 149 -18.07 -21.11 1.40
N SER A 150 -17.24 -20.15 1.04
CA SER A 150 -17.39 -19.34 -0.19
C SER A 150 -16.35 -19.65 -1.26
N GLY A 151 -15.24 -20.32 -0.91
CA GLY A 151 -14.09 -20.53 -1.78
C GLY A 151 -13.11 -19.35 -1.83
N LEU A 152 -13.35 -18.26 -1.09
CA LEU A 152 -12.49 -17.08 -1.06
C LEU A 152 -11.20 -17.34 -0.26
N ASN A 153 -10.23 -18.06 -0.85
CA ASN A 153 -9.01 -18.53 -0.19
C ASN A 153 -7.77 -17.62 -0.38
N ASP A 154 -7.98 -16.32 -0.60
CA ASP A 154 -6.90 -15.34 -0.84
C ASP A 154 -6.66 -14.44 0.40
N PRO A 155 -5.53 -14.60 1.11
CA PRO A 155 -5.18 -13.77 2.28
C PRO A 155 -5.00 -12.29 1.96
N THR A 156 -4.59 -11.96 0.73
CA THR A 156 -4.22 -10.59 0.37
C THR A 156 -5.41 -9.63 0.40
N LEU A 157 -6.63 -10.15 0.32
CA LEU A 157 -7.87 -9.37 0.49
C LEU A 157 -7.99 -8.75 1.88
N TYR A 158 -7.37 -9.36 2.90
CA TYR A 158 -7.42 -8.91 4.29
C TYR A 158 -6.21 -8.07 4.71
N ILE A 159 -5.24 -7.88 3.81
CA ILE A 159 -3.92 -7.33 4.11
C ILE A 159 -3.72 -6.06 3.27
N LEU A 160 -3.50 -4.93 3.94
CA LEU A 160 -3.18 -3.66 3.29
C LEU A 160 -1.69 -3.34 3.44
N LYS A 161 -1.04 -3.04 2.31
CA LYS A 161 0.41 -2.77 2.26
C LYS A 161 0.84 -1.55 3.08
N ASP A 162 -0.04 -0.56 3.20
CA ASP A 162 0.24 0.68 3.95
C ASP A 162 0.01 0.50 5.46
N ASP A 163 -0.40 -0.68 5.90
CA ASP A 163 -0.73 -0.93 7.28
C ASP A 163 0.51 -1.08 8.16
N TYR A 164 0.56 -0.37 9.28
CA TYR A 164 1.71 -0.38 10.20
C TYR A 164 2.04 -1.80 10.67
N LEU A 165 1.04 -2.59 11.10
CA LEU A 165 1.29 -3.94 11.62
C LEU A 165 1.79 -4.91 10.55
N VAL A 166 1.26 -4.80 9.33
CA VAL A 166 1.71 -5.61 8.18
C VAL A 166 3.14 -5.22 7.81
N THR A 167 3.46 -3.93 7.80
CA THR A 167 4.81 -3.43 7.48
C THR A 167 5.85 -3.83 8.52
N GLN A 168 5.45 -3.97 9.79
CA GLN A 168 6.32 -4.46 10.86
C GLN A 168 6.46 -5.99 10.87
N HIS A 169 5.59 -6.70 10.15
CA HIS A 169 5.65 -8.15 10.08
C HIS A 169 6.79 -8.55 9.12
N LEU A 170 7.70 -9.40 9.60
CA LEU A 170 8.95 -9.73 8.89
C LEU A 170 8.77 -10.79 7.80
N SER A 171 7.60 -11.40 7.71
CA SER A 171 7.28 -12.46 6.76
C SER A 171 6.37 -11.96 5.65
N ASP A 172 6.55 -12.48 4.45
CA ASP A 172 5.62 -12.25 3.36
C ASP A 172 4.22 -12.81 3.69
N PRO A 173 3.15 -12.24 3.12
CA PRO A 173 1.81 -12.79 3.24
C PRO A 173 1.76 -14.28 2.82
N PRO A 174 1.03 -15.13 3.56
CA PRO A 174 0.89 -16.53 3.21
C PRO A 174 0.18 -16.69 1.85
N PRO A 175 0.42 -17.80 1.13
CA PRO A 175 -0.15 -18.03 -0.20
C PRO A 175 -1.65 -18.38 -0.18
N SER A 176 -2.17 -18.87 0.96
CA SER A 176 -3.57 -19.24 1.13
C SER A 176 -4.03 -19.07 2.57
N ILE A 177 -5.34 -18.93 2.77
CA ILE A 177 -5.97 -18.85 4.09
C ILE A 177 -6.02 -20.24 4.75
N GLY A 178 -6.31 -21.26 3.95
CA GLY A 178 -6.36 -22.66 4.37
C GLY A 178 -6.40 -23.60 3.18
N SER A 179 -6.62 -24.87 3.47
CA SER A 179 -6.76 -25.91 2.45
C SER A 179 -7.75 -26.96 2.91
N ARG A 180 -8.47 -27.56 1.95
CA ARG A 180 -9.28 -28.74 2.22
C ARG A 180 -8.43 -29.99 1.96
N GLY A 181 -8.13 -30.73 3.03
CA GLY A 181 -7.46 -32.02 3.00
C GLY A 181 -8.47 -33.17 2.86
N GLU A 182 -8.24 -34.27 3.59
CA GLU A 182 -9.08 -35.49 3.66
C GLU A 182 -10.54 -35.21 4.12
N GLY A 183 -11.31 -34.46 3.33
CA GLY A 183 -12.68 -34.04 3.64
C GLY A 183 -12.81 -32.92 4.67
N SER A 184 -11.74 -32.51 5.35
CA SER A 184 -11.77 -31.46 6.37
C SER A 184 -11.00 -30.21 5.96
N TRP A 185 -11.54 -29.04 6.31
CA TRP A 185 -10.87 -27.76 6.14
C TRP A 185 -9.90 -27.49 7.28
N THR A 186 -8.66 -27.16 6.94
CA THR A 186 -7.63 -26.77 7.90
C THR A 186 -7.12 -25.38 7.56
N MET A 187 -7.05 -24.52 8.59
CA MET A 187 -6.49 -23.17 8.46
C MET A 187 -4.97 -23.25 8.35
N ASN A 188 -4.38 -22.42 7.48
CA ASN A 188 -2.94 -22.28 7.38
C ASN A 188 -2.39 -21.63 8.66
N GLU A 189 -1.38 -22.25 9.28
CA GLU A 189 -0.79 -21.76 10.54
C GLU A 189 -0.11 -20.39 10.38
N ALA A 190 0.54 -20.13 9.24
CA ALA A 190 1.12 -18.83 8.95
C ALA A 190 0.03 -17.76 8.88
N PHE A 191 -1.11 -18.08 8.26
CA PHE A 191 -2.26 -17.18 8.22
C PHE A 191 -2.88 -16.99 9.61
N ALA A 192 -2.98 -18.03 10.42
CA ALA A 192 -3.54 -17.96 11.77
C ALA A 192 -2.88 -16.89 12.66
N ASN A 193 -1.57 -16.68 12.46
CA ASN A 193 -0.76 -15.74 13.22
C ASN A 193 -0.45 -14.44 12.48
N PHE A 194 -0.95 -14.27 11.24
CA PHE A 194 -0.66 -13.10 10.42
C PHE A 194 -1.55 -11.90 10.82
N PRO A 195 -1.00 -10.68 10.94
CA PRO A 195 -1.80 -9.49 11.22
C PRO A 195 -2.71 -9.13 10.05
N LEU A 196 -4.00 -8.93 10.33
CA LEU A 196 -4.98 -8.45 9.34
C LEU A 196 -5.22 -6.94 9.51
N SER A 197 -5.48 -6.27 8.38
CA SER A 197 -5.71 -4.82 8.35
C SER A 197 -7.16 -4.42 8.65
N PHE A 198 -8.05 -5.40 8.83
CA PHE A 198 -9.47 -5.20 9.07
C PHE A 198 -9.92 -5.81 10.40
N THR A 199 -10.89 -5.15 11.00
CA THR A 199 -11.71 -5.68 12.08
C THR A 199 -13.01 -6.21 11.47
N ILE A 200 -13.38 -7.43 11.86
CA ILE A 200 -14.55 -8.13 11.34
C ILE A 200 -15.65 -8.09 12.38
N ILE A 201 -16.89 -7.89 11.94
CA ILE A 201 -18.07 -7.98 12.80
C ILE A 201 -18.71 -9.35 12.60
N SER A 202 -18.79 -10.13 13.67
CA SER A 202 -19.43 -11.43 13.71
C SER A 202 -20.69 -11.41 14.57
N ASN A 203 -21.46 -12.50 14.51
CA ASN A 203 -22.75 -12.63 15.19
C ASN A 203 -23.79 -11.63 14.70
N LEU A 204 -23.78 -11.38 13.38
CA LEU A 204 -24.78 -10.58 12.70
C LEU A 204 -26.06 -11.39 12.46
N GLU A 205 -27.20 -10.72 12.57
CA GLU A 205 -28.51 -11.30 12.26
C GLU A 205 -28.71 -11.46 10.74
N PRO A 206 -29.31 -12.57 10.26
CA PRO A 206 -29.56 -12.77 8.82
C PRO A 206 -30.48 -11.72 8.18
N LEU A 207 -31.36 -11.10 8.97
CA LEU A 207 -32.33 -10.10 8.52
C LEU A 207 -31.93 -8.67 8.92
N ALA A 208 -30.66 -8.46 9.28
CA ALA A 208 -30.14 -7.15 9.61
C ALA A 208 -30.31 -6.16 8.44
N PRO A 209 -30.61 -4.87 8.69
CA PRO A 209 -30.74 -3.86 7.63
C PRO A 209 -29.45 -3.77 6.79
N SER A 210 -29.53 -4.14 5.52
CA SER A 210 -28.34 -4.41 4.70
C SER A 210 -27.50 -3.17 4.39
N VAL A 211 -28.15 -2.01 4.23
CA VAL A 211 -27.48 -0.75 3.85
C VAL A 211 -26.85 -0.04 5.06
N SER A 212 -27.28 -0.32 6.29
CA SER A 212 -26.76 0.39 7.47
C SER A 212 -25.91 -0.47 8.40
N THR A 213 -25.96 -1.79 8.26
CA THR A 213 -25.21 -2.71 9.13
C THR A 213 -23.81 -2.99 8.56
N PRO A 214 -22.74 -2.62 9.26
CA PRO A 214 -21.38 -2.92 8.82
C PRO A 214 -21.02 -4.41 8.99
N ILE A 215 -20.24 -4.96 8.04
CA ILE A 215 -19.63 -6.30 8.13
C ILE A 215 -18.20 -6.21 8.65
N ALA A 216 -17.43 -5.25 8.13
CA ALA A 216 -16.02 -5.11 8.45
C ALA A 216 -15.56 -3.67 8.27
N TYR A 217 -14.45 -3.31 8.92
CA TYR A 217 -13.87 -1.99 8.80
C TYR A 217 -12.36 -2.03 9.00
N THR A 218 -11.63 -1.04 8.48
CA THR A 218 -10.18 -0.95 8.71
C THR A 218 -9.88 -0.75 10.19
N ARG A 219 -8.88 -1.48 10.70
CA ARG A 219 -8.52 -1.46 12.13
C ARG A 219 -8.20 -0.06 12.66
N GLY A 220 -8.25 0.07 13.98
CA GLY A 220 -7.86 1.28 14.71
C GLY A 220 -9.00 2.28 14.97
N LEU A 221 -10.25 1.93 14.64
CA LEU A 221 -11.43 2.69 15.07
C LEU A 221 -11.65 2.49 16.58
N ASN A 222 -11.70 3.59 17.32
CA ASN A 222 -12.11 3.58 18.71
C ASN A 222 -13.64 3.78 18.79
N PRO A 223 -14.42 2.82 19.32
CA PRO A 223 -15.88 2.91 19.36
C PRO A 223 -16.38 3.99 20.32
N GLU A 224 -15.63 4.31 21.37
CA GLU A 224 -16.04 5.32 22.36
C GLU A 224 -15.88 6.74 21.82
N THR A 225 -14.83 6.98 21.04
CA THR A 225 -14.53 8.30 20.50
C THR A 225 -15.00 8.47 19.06
N GLY A 226 -15.42 7.42 18.37
CA GLY A 226 -15.84 7.48 16.97
C GLY A 226 -14.74 7.93 15.99
N LYS A 227 -13.47 7.81 16.37
CA LYS A 227 -12.30 8.26 15.59
C LYS A 227 -11.30 7.13 15.38
N TRP A 228 -10.59 7.17 14.26
CA TRP A 228 -9.43 6.30 14.05
C TRP A 228 -8.20 6.82 14.79
N ASN A 229 -7.48 5.90 15.41
CA ASN A 229 -6.22 6.19 16.09
C ASN A 229 -5.12 6.51 15.07
N ALA A 230 -4.07 7.21 15.52
CA ALA A 230 -2.86 7.41 14.73
C ALA A 230 -2.26 6.07 14.26
N SER A 231 -1.50 6.08 13.16
CA SER A 231 -1.00 4.86 12.50
C SER A 231 0.21 4.25 13.23
N ASN A 232 0.14 4.11 14.55
CA ASN A 232 1.22 3.63 15.39
C ASN A 232 0.74 2.56 16.38
N GLY A 233 1.55 1.52 16.55
CA GLY A 233 1.27 0.42 17.47
C GLY A 233 0.12 -0.49 17.05
N GLU A 234 -0.26 -1.38 17.96
CA GLU A 234 -1.24 -2.44 17.73
C GLU A 234 -2.65 -1.92 17.47
N ASN A 235 -3.05 -0.85 18.17
CA ASN A 235 -4.37 -0.23 18.03
C ASN A 235 -4.40 0.90 16.99
N GLY A 236 -3.32 1.08 16.22
CA GLY A 236 -3.23 2.18 15.27
C GLY A 236 -4.16 2.03 14.06
N GLY A 237 -4.62 3.16 13.51
CA GLY A 237 -5.41 3.17 12.28
C GLY A 237 -4.56 2.82 11.05
N VAL A 238 -5.11 2.07 10.09
CA VAL A 238 -4.42 1.79 8.81
C VAL A 238 -4.07 3.09 8.09
N TYR A 239 -5.02 4.02 8.02
CA TYR A 239 -4.81 5.35 7.43
C TYR A 239 -4.55 6.42 8.51
N GLY A 240 -4.20 6.00 9.73
CA GLY A 240 -4.04 6.89 10.88
C GLY A 240 -5.31 7.69 11.17
N THR A 241 -5.13 8.98 11.47
CA THR A 241 -6.23 9.90 11.81
C THR A 241 -7.02 10.38 10.58
N ASP A 242 -6.61 10.03 9.36
CA ASP A 242 -7.33 10.44 8.14
C ASP A 242 -8.71 9.78 8.05
N GLY A 243 -8.88 8.61 8.69
CA GLY A 243 -10.12 7.86 8.72
C GLY A 243 -9.96 6.36 8.43
N GLY A 244 -11.04 5.73 7.98
CA GLY A 244 -11.06 4.31 7.65
C GLY A 244 -12.15 3.93 6.65
N LEU A 245 -12.02 2.73 6.10
CA LEU A 245 -13.06 2.14 5.25
C LEU A 245 -13.98 1.28 6.10
N ILE A 246 -15.28 1.31 5.79
CA ILE A 246 -16.31 0.44 6.35
C ILE A 246 -17.05 -0.20 5.18
N VAL A 247 -17.27 -1.51 5.25
CA VAL A 247 -18.11 -2.26 4.31
C VAL A 247 -19.40 -2.70 4.99
N PHE A 248 -20.50 -2.65 4.26
CA PHE A 248 -21.85 -2.94 4.74
C PHE A 248 -22.41 -4.22 4.13
N LEU A 249 -23.52 -4.69 4.69
CA LEU A 249 -24.16 -5.97 4.33
C LEU A 249 -24.61 -6.07 2.86
N ASP A 250 -24.99 -4.96 2.24
CA ASP A 250 -25.30 -4.88 0.80
C ASP A 250 -24.04 -4.81 -0.10
N GLY A 251 -22.84 -4.78 0.50
CA GLY A 251 -21.56 -4.76 -0.20
C GLY A 251 -21.06 -3.39 -0.61
N HIS A 252 -21.77 -2.28 -0.30
CA HIS A 252 -21.17 -0.97 -0.52
C HIS A 252 -20.05 -0.71 0.50
N VAL A 253 -19.07 0.09 0.09
CA VAL A 253 -17.90 0.44 0.90
C VAL A 253 -17.76 1.93 0.92
N GLU A 254 -17.62 2.50 2.11
CA GLU A 254 -17.44 3.92 2.28
C GLU A 254 -16.21 4.25 3.11
N PHE A 255 -15.58 5.37 2.79
CA PHE A 255 -14.53 5.96 3.61
C PHE A 255 -15.13 6.98 4.56
N PHE A 256 -14.86 6.83 5.85
CA PHE A 256 -15.25 7.75 6.92
C PHE A 256 -14.02 8.43 7.48
N ASN A 257 -14.01 9.76 7.51
CA ASN A 257 -12.96 10.50 8.21
C ASN A 257 -13.04 10.32 9.73
N ASN A 258 -14.27 10.35 10.24
CA ASN A 258 -14.66 10.00 11.61
C ASN A 258 -16.18 9.77 11.64
N LEU A 259 -16.70 9.33 12.78
CA LEU A 259 -18.12 9.02 12.96
C LEU A 259 -18.92 10.12 13.68
N ILE A 260 -18.28 11.21 14.13
CA ILE A 260 -18.91 12.25 14.96
C ILE A 260 -19.42 13.42 14.13
N ASP A 261 -18.50 14.14 13.48
CA ASP A 261 -18.70 15.43 12.82
C ASP A 261 -18.41 15.37 11.32
N GLY A 262 -18.09 14.19 10.80
CA GLY A 262 -17.92 13.95 9.37
C GLY A 262 -19.21 14.13 8.56
N PRO A 263 -19.09 14.32 7.23
CA PRO A 263 -20.22 14.43 6.31
C PRO A 263 -21.01 13.11 6.19
N LYS A 264 -20.41 11.99 6.61
CA LYS A 264 -20.98 10.65 6.62
C LYS A 264 -21.08 10.15 8.05
N LYS A 265 -22.21 9.55 8.40
CA LYS A 265 -22.47 8.99 9.74
C LYS A 265 -23.09 7.61 9.62
N LEU A 266 -22.81 6.77 10.60
CA LEU A 266 -23.51 5.49 10.73
C LEU A 266 -24.92 5.73 11.23
N LEU A 267 -25.81 4.79 10.94
CA LEU A 267 -27.16 4.76 11.48
C LEU A 267 -27.23 3.75 12.60
N LYS A 268 -28.03 4.02 13.63
CA LYS A 268 -28.31 3.05 14.69
C LYS A 268 -29.09 1.89 14.12
N TYR A 269 -28.75 0.68 14.54
CA TYR A 269 -29.36 -0.56 14.09
C TYR A 269 -30.90 -0.50 14.14
N GLY A 270 -31.54 -0.80 13.01
CA GLY A 270 -33.01 -0.80 12.87
C GLY A 270 -33.67 0.58 12.89
N THR A 271 -32.92 1.68 12.86
CA THR A 271 -33.48 3.05 12.89
C THR A 271 -32.80 3.96 11.87
N ASN A 272 -33.37 5.14 11.64
CA ASN A 272 -32.79 6.20 10.81
C ASN A 272 -32.02 7.26 11.61
N GLN A 273 -31.73 7.00 12.89
CA GLN A 273 -30.98 7.93 13.73
C GLN A 273 -29.48 7.76 13.51
N SER A 274 -28.74 8.86 13.36
CA SER A 274 -27.29 8.80 13.27
C SER A 274 -26.62 8.41 14.59
N THR A 275 -25.47 7.77 14.52
CA THR A 275 -24.62 7.44 15.66
C THR A 275 -23.14 7.64 15.34
N SER A 276 -22.38 7.99 16.37
CA SER A 276 -20.91 8.04 16.34
C SER A 276 -20.26 6.77 16.90
N ASP A 277 -21.04 5.86 17.45
CA ASP A 277 -20.57 4.59 18.00
C ASP A 277 -20.91 3.45 17.03
N ILE A 278 -19.88 2.81 16.49
CA ILE A 278 -20.05 1.67 15.58
C ILE A 278 -20.78 0.49 16.24
N ARG A 279 -20.71 0.35 17.57
CA ARG A 279 -21.47 -0.66 18.30
C ARG A 279 -22.96 -0.42 18.14
N GLU A 280 -23.40 0.83 18.09
CA GLU A 280 -24.81 1.15 17.89
C GLU A 280 -25.33 0.85 16.48
N ALA A 281 -24.46 0.59 15.50
CA ALA A 281 -24.83 0.32 14.11
C ALA A 281 -25.13 -1.17 13.80
N VAL A 282 -24.88 -2.09 14.73
CA VAL A 282 -25.01 -3.55 14.53
C VAL A 282 -25.99 -4.20 15.51
N ASN A 283 -26.55 -5.38 15.29
CA ASN A 283 -27.50 -5.97 16.25
C ASN A 283 -26.89 -6.19 17.67
N PRO A 284 -27.71 -6.20 18.74
CA PRO A 284 -27.29 -6.67 20.05
C PRO A 284 -26.66 -8.07 19.99
N GLY A 285 -25.58 -8.29 20.73
CA GLY A 285 -24.81 -9.53 20.71
C GLY A 285 -23.76 -9.61 19.60
N ALA A 286 -23.71 -8.66 18.67
CA ALA A 286 -22.65 -8.59 17.65
C ALA A 286 -21.27 -8.36 18.30
N LYS A 287 -20.23 -8.91 17.68
CA LYS A 287 -18.86 -8.87 18.19
C LYS A 287 -17.91 -8.31 17.15
N ALA A 288 -16.98 -7.46 17.57
CA ALA A 288 -15.85 -7.08 16.72
C ALA A 288 -14.64 -7.97 17.00
N LEU A 289 -14.08 -8.56 15.96
CA LEU A 289 -12.96 -9.48 16.01
C LEU A 289 -11.73 -8.82 15.37
N ASN A 290 -10.60 -8.87 16.07
CA ASN A 290 -9.28 -8.61 15.49
C ASN A 290 -8.53 -9.96 15.32
N PRO A 291 -7.30 -9.96 14.80
CA PRO A 291 -6.55 -11.19 14.60
C PRO A 291 -6.31 -12.04 15.86
N SER A 292 -6.24 -11.40 17.04
CA SER A 292 -5.82 -12.06 18.27
C SER A 292 -6.95 -12.28 19.28
N LYS A 293 -8.05 -11.52 19.20
CA LYS A 293 -9.13 -11.47 20.20
C LYS A 293 -10.40 -10.79 19.70
N THR A 294 -11.46 -10.93 20.49
CA THR A 294 -12.62 -10.04 20.43
C THR A 294 -12.27 -8.67 21.03
N LEU A 295 -12.53 -7.60 20.29
CA LEU A 295 -12.31 -6.22 20.72
C LEU A 295 -13.44 -5.71 21.62
N TRP A 296 -14.67 -5.96 21.21
CA TRP A 296 -15.88 -5.58 21.95
C TRP A 296 -17.05 -6.47 21.57
N THR A 297 -18.06 -6.47 22.41
CA THR A 297 -19.38 -7.08 22.17
C THR A 297 -20.44 -6.02 22.46
N ARG A 298 -21.45 -5.92 21.61
CA ARG A 298 -22.60 -5.02 21.81
C ARG A 298 -23.64 -5.67 22.73
#